data_AF-A0A424MBY9-F1
#
_entry.id   AF-A0A424MBY9-F1
#
_cell.length_a   1.000
_cell.length_b   1.000
_cell.length_c   1.000
_cell.angle_alpha   90.00
_cell.angle_beta   90.00
_cell.angle_gamma   90.00
#
_symmetry.space_group_name_H-M   'P 1'
#
loop_
_entity.id
_entity.type
_entity.pdbx_description
1 polymer ?
#
loop_
_entity_poly.entity_id
_entity_poly.type
_entity_poly.pdbx_seq_one_letter_code
_entity_poly.pdbx_strand_id
1 'polypeptide(L)'
;MKFSNHLIILATIILGFWLDDMLNPITISFFLELNFGFLIFSYWVFAMPEKLQSSAALFYGLVTDLFFSNVIGFNMLFFTATSYIIHLYVFRFRIFSYFQLAVFFSGSSSLFIAFKYLLLSPYNYSYIILIVSFFINAVIWLGVYFTMRAFRRNIFLNS
;
A
#
# COMPACT_ATOMS: atom_id res chain seq x y z
N MET A 1 -17.57 11.86 4.67
CA MET A 1 -16.46 12.60 5.32
C MET A 1 -16.46 14.02 4.79
N LYS A 2 -15.92 15.01 5.54
CA LYS A 2 -15.55 16.29 4.91
C LYS A 2 -14.54 16.00 3.79
N PHE A 3 -14.67 16.67 2.65
CA PHE A 3 -13.76 16.53 1.50
C PHE A 3 -12.27 16.65 1.89
N SER A 4 -11.99 17.49 2.89
CA SER A 4 -10.67 17.65 3.52
C SER A 4 -10.02 16.32 3.95
N ASN A 5 -10.78 15.34 4.43
CA ASN A 5 -10.20 14.09 4.94
C ASN A 5 -9.78 13.16 3.79
N HIS A 6 -10.51 13.19 2.67
CA HIS A 6 -10.12 12.44 1.46
C HIS A 6 -8.84 13.00 0.84
N LEU A 7 -8.65 14.32 0.89
CA LEU A 7 -7.41 14.98 0.44
C LEU A 7 -6.21 14.62 1.31
N ILE A 8 -6.38 14.56 2.64
CA ILE A 8 -5.29 14.16 3.55
C ILE A 8 -4.86 12.72 3.26
N ILE A 9 -5.82 11.81 3.07
CA ILE A 9 -5.53 10.40 2.71
C ILE A 9 -4.76 10.36 1.38
N LEU A 10 -5.24 11.08 0.37
CA LEU A 10 -4.60 11.17 -0.94
C LEU A 10 -3.16 11.68 -0.82
N ALA A 11 -2.93 12.75 -0.05
CA ALA A 11 -1.62 13.33 0.17
C ALA A 11 -0.67 12.32 0.85
N THR A 12 -1.14 11.56 1.85
CA THR A 12 -0.30 10.53 2.48
C THR A 12 0.08 9.39 1.55
N ILE A 13 -0.82 9.00 0.63
CA ILE A 13 -0.53 7.98 -0.39
C ILE A 13 0.52 8.50 -1.37
N ILE A 14 0.35 9.73 -1.88
CA ILE A 14 1.32 10.35 -2.80
C ILE A 14 2.69 10.48 -2.13
N LEU A 15 2.75 10.91 -0.86
CA LEU A 15 4.00 10.95 -0.11
C LEU A 15 4.65 9.57 0.01
N GLY A 16 3.85 8.52 0.21
CA GLY A 16 4.32 7.14 0.23
C GLY A 16 4.99 6.72 -1.09
N PHE A 17 4.33 6.98 -2.22
CA PHE A 17 4.90 6.68 -3.54
C PHE A 17 6.12 7.55 -3.86
N TRP A 18 6.13 8.81 -3.42
CA TRP A 18 7.30 9.66 -3.60
C TRP A 18 8.52 9.15 -2.82
N LEU A 19 8.31 8.62 -1.62
CA LEU A 19 9.36 7.92 -0.87
C LEU A 19 9.83 6.65 -1.59
N ASP A 20 8.91 5.88 -2.17
CA ASP A 20 9.25 4.70 -2.97
C ASP A 20 10.15 5.05 -4.16
N ASP A 21 9.80 6.08 -4.92
CA ASP A 21 10.59 6.53 -6.07
C ASP A 21 12.00 7.01 -5.70
N MET A 22 12.15 7.62 -4.52
CA MET A 22 13.45 8.06 -4.02
C MET A 22 14.31 6.90 -3.50
N LEU A 23 13.70 5.91 -2.84
CA LEU A 23 14.41 4.82 -2.16
C LEU A 23 14.68 3.63 -3.07
N ASN A 24 13.74 3.26 -3.93
CA ASN A 24 13.86 2.10 -4.81
C ASN A 24 15.10 2.07 -5.71
N PRO A 25 15.57 3.16 -6.35
CA PRO A 25 16.80 3.09 -7.16
C PRO A 25 18.03 2.67 -6.34
N ILE A 26 18.06 3.04 -5.05
CA ILE A 26 19.14 2.67 -4.13
C ILE A 26 18.97 1.22 -3.66
N THR A 27 17.75 0.83 -3.30
CA THR A 27 17.49 -0.49 -2.71
C THR A 27 17.47 -1.63 -3.73
N ILE A 28 17.17 -1.36 -5.00
CA ILE A 28 17.25 -2.37 -6.08
C ILE A 28 18.68 -2.91 -6.19
N SER A 29 19.70 -2.09 -5.95
CA SER A 29 21.11 -2.53 -5.91
C SER A 29 21.40 -3.49 -4.75
N PHE A 30 20.58 -3.47 -3.70
CA PHE A 30 20.60 -4.41 -2.58
C PHE A 30 19.57 -5.55 -2.74
N PHE A 31 19.04 -5.78 -3.94
CA PHE A 31 18.04 -6.80 -4.24
C PHE A 31 16.73 -6.64 -3.45
N LEU A 32 16.29 -5.41 -3.24
CA LEU A 32 15.19 -5.08 -2.34
C LEU A 32 14.29 -4.01 -2.96
N GLU A 33 12.98 -4.26 -2.99
CA GLU A 33 11.99 -3.27 -3.42
C GLU A 33 11.03 -2.90 -2.28
N LEU A 34 10.94 -1.60 -2.04
CA LEU A 34 10.10 -0.98 -1.03
C LEU A 34 8.83 -0.46 -1.68
N ASN A 35 7.70 -0.68 -1.00
CA ASN A 35 6.40 -0.27 -1.48
C ASN A 35 5.56 0.37 -0.37
N PHE A 36 6.07 1.49 0.16
CA PHE A 36 5.42 2.34 1.15
C PHE A 36 4.06 2.84 0.65
N GLY A 37 3.93 3.24 -0.62
CA GLY A 37 2.69 3.75 -1.20
C GLY A 37 1.54 2.74 -1.07
N PHE A 38 1.79 1.50 -1.46
CA PHE A 38 0.81 0.41 -1.34
C PHE A 38 0.49 0.06 0.12
N LEU A 39 1.50 0.04 1.00
CA LEU A 39 1.30 -0.23 2.42
C LEU A 39 0.50 0.88 3.10
N ILE A 40 0.77 2.15 2.80
CA ILE A 40 0.01 3.27 3.36
C ILE A 40 -1.45 3.22 2.87
N PHE A 41 -1.66 2.93 1.58
CA PHE A 41 -3.00 2.76 1.04
C PHE A 41 -3.77 1.63 1.74
N SER A 42 -3.17 0.45 1.87
CA SER A 42 -3.82 -0.71 2.50
C SER A 42 -4.11 -0.47 3.99
N TYR A 43 -3.27 0.30 4.69
CA TYR A 43 -3.57 0.77 6.04
C TYR A 43 -4.84 1.64 6.09
N TRP A 44 -4.97 2.62 5.20
CA TRP A 44 -6.13 3.51 5.21
C TRP A 44 -7.44 2.77 4.94
N VAL A 45 -7.44 1.83 3.99
CA VAL A 45 -8.61 0.99 3.71
C VAL A 45 -8.96 0.13 4.93
N PHE A 46 -7.96 -0.49 5.57
CA PHE A 46 -8.17 -1.27 6.79
C PHE A 46 -8.69 -0.42 7.96
N ALA A 47 -8.16 0.79 8.12
CA ALA A 47 -8.48 1.70 9.22
C ALA A 47 -9.88 2.30 9.10
N MET A 48 -10.39 2.51 7.87
CA MET A 48 -11.66 3.17 7.59
C MET A 48 -12.43 2.50 6.44
N PRO A 49 -12.84 1.22 6.60
CA PRO A 49 -13.47 0.46 5.53
C PRO A 49 -14.75 1.15 5.04
N GLU A 50 -15.66 1.52 5.93
CA GLU A 50 -16.97 2.14 5.58
C GLU A 50 -16.87 3.41 4.73
N LYS A 51 -15.73 4.11 4.77
CA LYS A 51 -15.53 5.42 4.12
C LYS A 51 -14.72 5.32 2.82
N LEU A 52 -13.88 4.31 2.71
CA LEU A 52 -13.07 4.00 1.52
C LEU A 52 -13.69 2.79 0.83
N GLN A 53 -14.78 3.00 0.10
CA GLN A 53 -15.37 1.95 -0.72
C GLN A 53 -14.44 1.57 -1.88
N SER A 54 -14.63 0.36 -2.44
CA SER A 54 -13.83 -0.14 -3.57
C SER A 54 -13.82 0.83 -4.78
N SER A 55 -14.90 1.59 -4.99
CA SER A 55 -14.96 2.64 -6.01
C SER A 55 -13.99 3.80 -5.76
N ALA A 56 -13.77 4.19 -4.51
CA ALA A 56 -12.81 5.24 -4.16
C ALA A 56 -11.37 4.78 -4.40
N ALA A 57 -11.06 3.50 -4.15
CA ALA A 57 -9.76 2.89 -4.44
C ALA A 57 -9.38 2.99 -5.93
N LEU A 58 -10.38 2.90 -6.83
CA LEU A 58 -10.19 3.07 -8.27
C LEU A 58 -9.70 4.48 -8.61
N PHE A 59 -10.32 5.50 -8.03
CA PHE A 59 -9.89 6.89 -8.21
C PHE A 59 -8.48 7.14 -7.66
N TYR A 60 -8.17 6.62 -6.46
CA TYR A 60 -6.83 6.75 -5.90
C TYR A 60 -5.77 6.09 -6.77
N GLY A 61 -6.03 4.87 -7.26
CA GLY A 61 -5.12 4.17 -8.16
C GLY A 61 -4.90 4.88 -9.49
N LEU A 62 -5.96 5.45 -10.09
CA LEU A 62 -5.87 6.23 -11.32
C LEU A 62 -5.01 7.49 -11.11
N VAL A 63 -5.23 8.22 -10.01
CA VAL A 63 -4.43 9.39 -9.66
C VAL A 63 -2.96 9.00 -9.50
N THR A 64 -2.65 7.93 -8.78
CA THR A 64 -1.27 7.47 -8.61
C THR A 64 -0.62 7.03 -9.91
N ASP A 65 -1.36 6.38 -10.81
CA ASP A 65 -0.84 6.00 -12.13
C ASP A 65 -0.42 7.24 -12.96
N LEU A 66 -1.24 8.30 -12.93
CA LEU A 66 -0.97 9.55 -13.65
C LEU A 66 0.24 10.33 -13.08
N PHE A 67 0.38 10.40 -11.76
CA PHE A 67 1.46 11.16 -11.12
C PHE A 67 2.84 10.51 -11.29
N PHE A 68 2.91 9.19 -11.27
CA PHE A 68 4.18 8.44 -11.25
C PHE A 68 4.56 7.84 -12.60
N SER A 69 3.90 8.27 -13.69
CA SER A 69 4.14 7.80 -15.06
C SER A 69 4.13 6.27 -15.22
N ASN A 70 3.39 5.57 -14.35
CA ASN A 70 3.23 4.13 -14.42
C ASN A 70 2.21 3.73 -15.49
N VAL A 71 2.21 2.45 -15.87
CA VAL A 71 1.20 1.93 -16.81
C VAL A 71 -0.20 2.14 -16.22
N ILE A 72 -0.99 2.97 -16.90
CA ILE A 72 -2.36 3.31 -16.50
C ILE A 72 -3.15 2.01 -16.31
N GLY A 73 -3.69 1.82 -15.12
CA GLY A 73 -4.50 0.68 -14.77
C GLY A 73 -3.80 -0.34 -13.87
N PHE A 74 -2.46 -0.33 -13.78
CA PHE A 74 -1.75 -1.27 -12.92
C PHE A 74 -2.04 -1.00 -11.43
N ASN A 75 -1.77 0.22 -10.94
CA ASN A 75 -2.09 0.53 -9.55
C ASN A 75 -3.60 0.53 -9.31
N MET A 76 -4.39 0.98 -10.29
CA MET A 76 -5.85 0.95 -10.23
C MET A 76 -6.41 -0.46 -9.95
N LEU A 77 -5.97 -1.48 -10.69
CA LEU A 77 -6.44 -2.85 -10.52
C LEU A 77 -5.99 -3.44 -9.18
N PHE A 78 -4.73 -3.24 -8.79
CA PHE A 78 -4.23 -3.77 -7.52
C PHE A 78 -4.88 -3.09 -6.31
N PHE A 79 -5.11 -1.78 -6.36
CA PHE A 79 -5.72 -1.04 -5.26
C PHE A 79 -7.19 -1.43 -5.09
N THR A 80 -7.92 -1.60 -6.19
CA THR A 80 -9.32 -2.04 -6.14
C THR A 80 -9.44 -3.49 -5.66
N ALA A 81 -8.62 -4.41 -6.16
CA ALA A 81 -8.62 -5.80 -5.73
C ALA A 81 -8.30 -5.95 -4.23
N THR A 82 -7.26 -5.25 -3.76
CA THR A 82 -6.82 -5.32 -2.37
C THR A 82 -7.82 -4.65 -1.44
N SER A 83 -8.40 -3.51 -1.85
CA SER A 83 -9.49 -2.88 -1.13
C SER A 83 -10.70 -3.81 -1.01
N TYR A 84 -11.09 -4.48 -2.09
CA TYR A 84 -12.21 -5.42 -2.08
C TYR A 84 -11.99 -6.61 -1.11
N ILE A 85 -10.78 -7.19 -1.11
CA ILE A 85 -10.44 -8.29 -0.18
C ILE A 85 -10.49 -7.81 1.27
N ILE A 86 -9.96 -6.62 1.57
CA ILE A 86 -10.01 -6.05 2.92
C ILE A 86 -11.47 -5.87 3.36
N HIS A 87 -12.34 -5.37 2.46
CA HIS A 87 -13.76 -5.18 2.69
C HIS A 87 -14.54 -6.46 2.99
N LEU A 88 -14.26 -7.54 2.26
CA LEU A 88 -14.90 -8.84 2.51
C LEU A 88 -14.56 -9.40 3.90
N TYR A 89 -13.35 -9.14 4.39
CA TYR A 89 -12.84 -9.74 5.63
C TYR A 89 -12.63 -8.73 6.77
N VAL A 90 -13.24 -7.54 6.72
CA VAL A 90 -13.04 -6.45 7.71
C VAL A 90 -13.17 -6.95 9.16
N PHE A 91 -14.22 -7.71 9.46
CA PHE A 91 -14.47 -8.19 10.82
C PHE A 91 -13.38 -9.17 11.29
N ARG A 92 -12.87 -10.02 10.40
CA ARG A 92 -11.79 -10.97 10.73
C ARG A 92 -10.47 -10.25 10.95
N PHE A 93 -10.14 -9.29 10.08
CA PHE A 93 -8.91 -8.50 10.21
C PHE A 93 -8.85 -7.70 11.51
N ARG A 94 -10.00 -7.29 12.10
CA ARG A 94 -10.01 -6.61 13.41
C ARG A 94 -9.67 -7.52 14.58
N ILE A 95 -9.86 -8.83 14.45
CA ILE A 95 -9.59 -9.83 15.51
C ILE A 95 -8.17 -10.40 15.36
N PHE A 96 -7.62 -10.38 14.15
CA PHE A 96 -6.28 -10.91 13.89
C PHE A 96 -5.16 -10.18 14.65
N SER A 97 -4.13 -10.95 14.96
CA SER A 97 -2.90 -10.42 15.56
C SER A 97 -2.17 -9.51 14.58
N TYR A 98 -1.44 -8.52 15.12
CA TYR A 98 -0.58 -7.64 14.33
C TYR A 98 0.42 -8.40 13.45
N PHE A 99 0.90 -9.56 13.91
CA PHE A 99 1.78 -10.42 13.13
C PHE A 99 1.07 -11.04 11.91
N GLN A 100 -0.17 -11.52 12.08
CA GLN A 100 -0.96 -12.09 10.99
C GLN A 100 -1.32 -11.01 9.96
N LEU A 101 -1.63 -9.79 10.41
CA LEU A 101 -1.81 -8.65 9.52
C LEU A 101 -0.53 -8.34 8.74
N ALA A 102 0.62 -8.30 9.41
CA ALA A 102 1.90 -8.03 8.75
C ALA A 102 2.18 -9.03 7.63
N VAL A 103 2.02 -10.33 7.89
CA VAL A 103 2.18 -11.39 6.89
C VAL A 103 1.22 -11.23 5.71
N PHE A 104 -0.03 -10.85 5.97
CA PHE A 104 -1.02 -10.66 4.91
C PHE A 104 -0.68 -9.45 4.01
N PHE A 105 -0.39 -8.30 4.61
CA PHE A 105 -0.09 -7.07 3.85
C PHE A 105 1.27 -7.13 3.16
N SER A 106 2.28 -7.74 3.79
CA SER A 106 3.57 -7.99 3.12
C SER A 106 3.42 -9.00 1.98
N GLY A 107 2.58 -10.02 2.14
CA GLY A 107 2.22 -10.97 1.10
C GLY A 107 1.60 -10.26 -0.10
N SER A 108 0.59 -9.42 0.15
CA SER A 108 -0.07 -8.64 -0.90
C SER A 108 0.89 -7.67 -1.60
N SER A 109 1.83 -7.05 -0.86
CA SER A 109 2.87 -6.19 -1.43
C SER A 109 3.85 -6.98 -2.31
N SER A 110 4.27 -8.17 -1.87
CA SER A 110 5.15 -9.03 -2.66
C SER A 110 4.48 -9.53 -3.94
N LEU A 111 3.17 -9.81 -3.92
CA LEU A 111 2.41 -10.12 -5.13
C LEU A 111 2.37 -8.92 -6.09
N PHE A 112 2.13 -7.72 -5.57
CA PHE A 112 2.18 -6.50 -6.39
C PHE A 112 3.54 -6.35 -7.09
N ILE A 113 4.64 -6.55 -6.36
CA ILE A 113 6.00 -6.51 -6.92
C ILE A 113 6.21 -7.61 -7.97
N ALA A 114 5.71 -8.83 -7.71
CA ALA A 114 5.79 -9.94 -8.65
C ALA A 114 5.16 -9.58 -10.00
N PHE A 115 3.92 -9.07 -9.97
CA PHE A 115 3.21 -8.67 -11.18
C PHE A 115 3.86 -7.46 -11.86
N LYS A 116 4.44 -6.52 -11.09
CA LYS A 116 5.20 -5.39 -11.63
C LYS A 116 6.38 -5.87 -12.47
N TYR A 117 7.24 -6.75 -11.92
CA TYR A 117 8.37 -7.29 -12.67
C TYR A 117 7.94 -8.19 -13.83
N LEU A 118 6.90 -9.02 -13.64
CA LEU A 118 6.41 -9.90 -14.69
C LEU A 118 5.96 -9.12 -15.94
N LEU A 119 5.26 -8.00 -15.75
CA LEU A 119 4.71 -7.20 -16.85
C LEU A 119 5.72 -6.21 -17.45
N LEU A 120 6.53 -5.56 -16.62
CA LEU A 120 7.37 -4.43 -17.05
C LEU A 120 8.82 -4.81 -17.33
N SER A 121 9.35 -5.83 -16.66
CA SER A 121 10.77 -6.21 -16.79
C SER A 121 11.03 -7.68 -16.45
N PRO A 122 10.53 -8.63 -17.27
CA PRO A 122 10.61 -10.06 -16.99
C PRO A 122 12.05 -10.58 -16.90
N TYR A 123 13.01 -9.93 -17.59
CA TYR A 123 14.42 -10.29 -17.55
C TYR A 123 15.12 -10.02 -16.21
N ASN A 124 14.58 -9.12 -15.39
CA ASN A 124 15.12 -8.79 -14.07
C ASN A 124 14.38 -9.51 -12.93
N TYR A 125 13.52 -10.48 -13.25
CA TYR A 125 12.72 -11.19 -12.27
C TYR A 125 13.59 -12.14 -11.42
N SER A 126 13.87 -11.75 -10.18
CA SER A 126 14.60 -12.59 -9.23
C SER A 126 13.71 -12.98 -8.05
N TYR A 127 13.57 -14.29 -7.82
CA TYR A 127 12.83 -14.84 -6.67
C TYR A 127 13.42 -14.40 -5.32
N ILE A 128 14.72 -14.10 -5.28
CA ILE A 128 15.39 -13.62 -4.07
C ILE A 128 14.86 -12.22 -3.70
N ILE A 129 14.67 -11.35 -4.69
CA ILE A 129 14.12 -10.00 -4.48
C ILE A 129 12.73 -10.10 -3.84
N LEU A 130 11.89 -11.01 -4.31
CA LEU A 130 10.53 -11.22 -3.78
C LEU A 130 10.53 -11.67 -2.32
N ILE A 131 11.36 -12.66 -1.97
CA ILE A 131 11.43 -13.20 -0.62
C ILE A 131 12.00 -12.16 0.35
N VAL A 132 13.08 -11.48 -0.04
CA VAL A 132 13.70 -10.44 0.80
C VAL A 132 12.74 -9.26 0.99
N SER A 133 12.10 -8.82 -0.09
CA SER A 133 11.09 -7.75 -0.04
C SER A 133 9.89 -8.16 0.81
N PHE A 134 9.47 -9.42 0.83
CA PHE A 134 8.39 -9.89 1.69
C PHE A 134 8.72 -9.70 3.18
N PHE A 135 9.90 -10.12 3.64
CA PHE A 135 10.28 -9.97 5.05
C PHE A 135 10.44 -8.50 5.44
N ILE A 136 11.03 -7.69 4.56
CA ILE A 136 11.30 -6.28 4.84
C ILE A 136 10.01 -5.47 4.83
N ASN A 137 9.12 -5.72 3.88
CA ASN A 137 7.79 -5.08 3.86
C ASN A 137 6.94 -5.50 5.07
N ALA A 138 7.14 -6.69 5.67
CA ALA A 138 6.47 -7.07 6.92
C ALA A 138 6.92 -6.21 8.11
N VAL A 139 8.22 -5.92 8.21
CA VAL A 139 8.77 -5.02 9.25
C VAL A 139 8.28 -3.59 9.01
N ILE A 140 8.30 -3.13 7.76
CA ILE A 140 7.84 -1.80 7.38
C ILE A 140 6.36 -1.62 7.67
N TRP A 141 5.52 -2.63 7.40
CA TRP A 141 4.10 -2.59 7.72
C TRP A 141 3.85 -2.29 9.19
N LEU A 142 4.60 -2.91 10.11
CA LEU A 142 4.48 -2.61 11.54
C LEU A 142 4.79 -1.14 11.82
N GLY A 143 5.85 -0.59 11.22
CA GLY A 143 6.20 0.82 11.30
C GLY A 143 5.09 1.74 10.79
N VAL A 144 4.60 1.49 9.57
CA VAL A 144 3.49 2.24 8.93
C VAL A 144 2.23 2.18 9.80
N TYR A 145 1.92 1.01 10.37
CA TYR A 145 0.76 0.85 11.24
C TYR A 145 0.82 1.76 12.46
N PHE A 146 1.97 1.83 13.15
CA PHE A 146 2.12 2.68 14.33
C PHE A 146 2.11 4.18 13.98
N THR A 147 2.84 4.59 12.94
CA THR A 147 2.91 6.01 12.53
C THR A 147 1.56 6.52 12.06
N MET A 148 0.88 5.79 11.18
CA MET A 148 -0.42 6.20 10.66
C MET A 148 -1.52 6.11 11.73
N ARG A 149 -1.41 5.20 12.70
CA ARG A 149 -2.32 5.18 13.86
C ARG A 149 -2.17 6.43 14.72
N ALA A 150 -0.93 6.89 14.96
CA ALA A 150 -0.69 8.13 15.68
C ALA A 150 -1.21 9.35 14.91
N PHE A 151 -0.96 9.41 13.59
CA PHE A 151 -1.42 10.48 12.71
C PHE A 151 -2.95 10.56 12.66
N ARG A 152 -3.63 9.41 12.48
CA ARG A 152 -5.09 9.31 12.50
C ARG A 152 -5.66 9.80 13.83
N ARG A 153 -5.05 9.42 14.96
CA ARG A 153 -5.51 9.85 16.29
C ARG A 153 -5.43 11.37 16.42
N ASN A 154 -4.32 11.98 16.02
CA ASN A 154 -4.14 13.43 16.16
C ASN A 154 -5.07 14.23 15.25
N ILE A 155 -5.37 13.74 14.04
CA ILE A 155 -6.20 14.48 13.08
C ILE A 155 -7.69 14.33 13.37
N PHE A 156 -8.15 13.13 13.76
CA PHE A 156 -9.58 12.85 13.94
C PHE A 156 -10.11 13.10 15.36
N LEU A 157 -9.26 13.23 16.39
CA LEU A 157 -9.70 13.64 17.73
C LEU A 157 -9.67 15.16 17.96
N ASN A 158 -8.87 15.92 17.19
CA ASN A 158 -8.80 17.38 17.28
C ASN A 158 -9.70 18.12 16.24
N SER A 159 -10.58 17.40 15.53
CA SER A 159 -11.48 17.94 14.49
C SER A 159 -12.94 17.64 14.78
#